data_AF-A0A1F9PD15-F1
#
_entry.id   AF-A0A1F9PD15-F1
#
_cell.length_a   1.000
_cell.length_b   1.000
_cell.length_c   1.000
_cell.angle_alpha   90.00
_cell.angle_beta   90.00
_cell.angle_gamma   90.00
#
_symmetry.space_group_name_H-M   'P 1'
#
loop_
_entity.id
_entity.type
_entity.pdbx_description
1 polymer ?
#
loop_
_entity_poly.entity_id
_entity_poly.type
_entity_poly.pdbx_seq_one_letter_code
_entity_poly.pdbx_strand_id
1 'polypeptide(L)'
;MSDVYLNSDSLFSKFGFCDGDVLDDWMFSHTREHTFDLKAVPGSSVGYFGFEHALLIRLVRKYLLTVAPRPIRTYTIGSIHNPIRAEDDETNDFFVEVRLTYDQVEAEAVLLAAQEMV
;
A
#
# COMPACT_ATOMS: atom_id res chain seq x y z
N MET A 1 2.94 -13.05 -13.33
CA MET A 1 2.95 -12.01 -12.28
C MET A 1 2.85 -12.67 -10.93
N SER A 2 3.59 -12.15 -9.96
CA SER A 2 3.61 -12.58 -8.57
C SER A 2 2.41 -12.01 -7.83
N ASP A 3 1.94 -12.74 -6.81
CA ASP A 3 0.93 -12.24 -5.88
C ASP A 3 1.57 -11.28 -4.86
N VAL A 4 0.77 -10.35 -4.35
CA VAL A 4 1.19 -9.39 -3.32
C VAL A 4 0.73 -9.89 -1.95
N TYR A 5 1.64 -9.92 -0.98
CA TYR A 5 1.34 -10.40 0.38
C TYR A 5 1.40 -9.25 1.38
N LEU A 6 0.29 -9.02 2.09
CA LEU A 6 0.19 -8.02 3.16
C LEU A 6 0.05 -8.74 4.49
N ASN A 7 0.93 -8.47 5.45
CA ASN A 7 0.84 -9.05 6.79
C ASN A 7 0.68 -7.97 7.86
N SER A 8 0.08 -8.34 8.99
CA SER A 8 -0.15 -7.43 10.12
C SER A 8 1.14 -6.97 10.78
N ASP A 9 2.18 -7.80 10.84
CA ASP A 9 3.48 -7.45 11.44
C ASP A 9 4.13 -6.24 10.76
N SER A 10 3.93 -6.10 9.44
CA SER A 10 4.38 -4.95 8.66
C SER A 10 3.79 -3.62 9.14
N LEU A 11 2.60 -3.60 9.74
CA LEU A 11 2.04 -2.37 10.32
C LEU A 11 2.84 -1.90 11.54
N PHE A 12 3.39 -2.83 12.32
CA PHE A 12 4.12 -2.55 13.55
C PHE A 12 5.63 -2.38 13.32
N SER A 13 6.11 -2.64 12.11
CA SER A 13 7.52 -2.52 11.75
C SER A 13 7.88 -1.14 11.18
N LYS A 14 9.14 -0.74 11.36
CA LYS A 14 9.71 0.46 10.71
C LYS A 14 9.98 0.25 9.22
N PHE A 15 10.43 -0.96 8.87
CA PHE A 15 10.73 -1.39 7.50
C PHE A 15 9.55 -2.16 6.85
N GLY A 16 8.47 -2.35 7.63
CA GLY A 16 7.12 -2.58 7.13
C GLY A 16 6.93 -3.60 6.02
N PHE A 17 6.11 -3.22 5.04
CA PHE A 17 5.74 -4.00 3.85
C PHE A 17 6.91 -4.09 2.86
N CYS A 18 8.05 -4.60 3.33
CA CYS A 18 9.31 -4.67 2.58
C CYS A 18 9.68 -3.31 1.97
N ASP A 19 9.66 -2.25 2.75
CA ASP A 19 9.97 -0.90 2.29
C ASP A 19 9.10 -0.37 1.11
N GLY A 20 7.94 -0.99 0.84
CA GLY A 20 7.12 -0.70 -0.34
C GLY A 20 7.40 -1.61 -1.54
N ASP A 21 8.51 -2.36 -1.51
CA ASP A 21 8.98 -3.27 -2.56
C ASP A 21 8.00 -4.40 -2.87
N VAL A 22 7.03 -4.64 -1.98
CA VAL A 22 5.97 -5.63 -2.21
C VAL A 22 5.14 -5.33 -3.47
N LEU A 23 5.21 -4.09 -4.00
CA LEU A 23 4.57 -3.68 -5.24
C LEU A 23 5.52 -3.61 -6.44
N ASP A 24 6.83 -3.83 -6.27
CA ASP A 24 7.84 -3.57 -7.31
C ASP A 24 7.62 -4.37 -8.59
N ASP A 25 7.31 -5.66 -8.46
CA ASP A 25 7.05 -6.53 -9.63
C ASP A 25 5.86 -6.03 -10.45
N TRP A 26 4.80 -5.57 -9.77
CA TRP A 26 3.60 -5.00 -10.41
C TRP A 26 3.90 -3.61 -11.00
N MET A 27 4.69 -2.79 -10.32
CA MET A 27 5.10 -1.47 -10.81
C MET A 27 5.98 -1.60 -12.06
N PHE A 28 6.89 -2.58 -12.07
CA PHE A 28 7.81 -2.83 -13.17
C PHE A 28 7.10 -3.32 -14.44
N SER A 29 6.02 -4.12 -14.30
CA SER A 29 5.21 -4.51 -15.46
C SER A 29 4.50 -3.32 -16.09
N HIS A 30 3.93 -2.42 -15.28
CA HIS A 30 3.15 -1.29 -15.80
C HIS A 30 3.97 -0.11 -16.29
N THR A 31 5.15 0.12 -15.72
CA THR A 31 6.08 1.14 -16.24
C THR A 31 6.59 0.77 -17.64
N ARG A 32 6.75 -0.52 -17.93
CA ARG A 32 7.08 -1.01 -19.28
C ARG A 32 5.92 -0.87 -20.27
N GLU A 33 4.69 -1.00 -19.79
CA GLU A 33 3.48 -0.92 -20.61
C GLU A 33 2.93 0.51 -20.74
N HIS A 34 3.52 1.49 -20.06
CA HIS A 34 3.09 2.90 -20.01
C HIS A 34 1.65 3.11 -19.52
N THR A 35 1.14 2.21 -18.67
CA THR A 35 -0.28 2.16 -18.28
C THR A 35 -0.66 3.25 -17.27
N PHE A 36 0.29 3.71 -16.46
CA PHE A 36 0.06 4.74 -15.44
C PHE A 36 1.10 5.86 -15.53
N ASP A 37 0.64 7.11 -15.50
CA ASP A 37 1.54 8.26 -15.27
C ASP A 37 1.81 8.40 -13.77
N LEU A 38 2.83 7.69 -13.30
CA LEU A 38 3.26 7.68 -11.90
C LEU A 38 3.72 9.07 -11.40
N LYS A 39 3.94 10.04 -12.30
CA LYS A 39 4.29 11.43 -11.97
C LYS A 39 3.08 12.37 -11.92
N ALA A 40 1.91 11.92 -12.38
CA ALA A 40 0.72 12.75 -12.53
C ALA A 40 -0.14 12.88 -11.27
N VAL A 41 0.18 12.23 -10.15
CA VAL A 41 -0.59 12.35 -8.90
C VAL A 41 -0.41 13.75 -8.29
N PRO A 42 -1.38 14.69 -8.42
CA PRO A 42 -1.24 16.07 -7.98
C PRO A 42 -1.60 16.18 -6.48
N GLY A 43 -0.66 16.64 -5.65
CA GLY A 43 -0.86 16.71 -4.18
C GLY A 43 0.26 16.07 -3.37
N SER A 44 1.27 15.50 -4.02
CA SER A 44 2.53 15.04 -3.41
C SER A 44 3.44 16.17 -2.87
N SER A 45 2.87 17.34 -2.59
CA SER A 45 3.52 18.45 -1.85
C SER A 45 3.78 18.13 -0.37
N VAL A 46 3.57 16.89 0.07
CA VAL A 46 4.32 16.29 1.17
C VAL A 46 5.31 15.34 0.51
N GLY A 47 6.57 15.75 0.39
CA GLY A 47 7.60 15.01 -0.34
C GLY A 47 7.61 13.52 0.00
N TYR A 48 7.97 12.67 -0.97
CA TYR A 48 8.11 11.21 -0.83
C TYR A 48 6.81 10.37 -0.78
N PHE A 49 5.69 10.84 -1.31
CA PHE A 49 4.49 9.99 -1.52
C PHE A 49 4.17 9.82 -3.01
N GLY A 50 4.69 8.75 -3.62
CA GLY A 50 4.37 8.34 -4.99
C GLY A 50 3.07 7.55 -5.09
N PHE A 51 2.68 7.21 -6.33
CA PHE A 51 1.51 6.36 -6.60
C PHE A 51 1.59 5.00 -5.88
N GLU A 52 2.80 4.41 -5.78
CA GLU A 52 2.98 3.15 -5.05
C GLU A 52 2.58 3.25 -3.58
N HIS A 53 2.88 4.37 -2.91
CA HIS A 53 2.50 4.55 -1.51
C HIS A 53 1.00 4.69 -1.36
N ALA A 54 0.35 5.48 -2.24
CA ALA A 54 -1.09 5.63 -2.22
C ALA A 54 -1.80 4.29 -2.49
N LEU A 55 -1.29 3.50 -3.44
CA LEU A 55 -1.78 2.15 -3.71
C LEU A 55 -1.59 1.23 -2.50
N LEU A 56 -0.40 1.18 -1.91
CA LEU A 56 -0.13 0.35 -0.73
C LEU A 56 -1.06 0.72 0.45
N ILE A 57 -1.20 2.01 0.76
CA ILE A 57 -2.12 2.50 1.81
C ILE A 57 -3.54 2.02 1.54
N ARG A 58 -4.00 2.11 0.29
CA ARG A 58 -5.32 1.67 -0.13
C ARG A 58 -5.50 0.16 0.03
N LEU A 59 -4.54 -0.64 -0.41
CA LEU A 59 -4.59 -2.10 -0.29
C LEU A 59 -4.60 -2.54 1.16
N VAL A 60 -3.75 -1.95 2.01
CA VAL A 60 -3.71 -2.21 3.45
C VAL A 60 -5.06 -1.89 4.10
N ARG A 61 -5.62 -0.72 3.84
CA ARG A 61 -6.92 -0.31 4.41
C ARG A 61 -8.06 -1.22 3.96
N LYS A 62 -8.11 -1.55 2.68
CA LYS A 62 -9.22 -2.30 2.08
C LYS A 62 -9.16 -3.78 2.43
N TYR A 63 -7.98 -4.39 2.36
CA TYR A 63 -7.83 -5.83 2.45
C TYR A 63 -7.29 -6.29 3.79
N LEU A 64 -6.21 -5.70 4.30
CA LEU A 64 -5.57 -6.17 5.54
C LEU A 64 -6.36 -5.73 6.78
N LEU A 65 -6.68 -4.43 6.91
CA LEU A 65 -7.37 -3.91 8.09
C LEU A 65 -8.80 -4.44 8.23
N THR A 66 -9.47 -4.73 7.11
CA THR A 66 -10.85 -5.26 7.10
C THR A 66 -10.96 -6.67 7.68
N VAL A 67 -9.89 -7.47 7.59
CA VAL A 67 -9.87 -8.85 8.11
C VAL A 67 -9.15 -8.96 9.46
N ALA A 68 -8.63 -7.85 10.00
CA ALA A 68 -8.03 -7.84 11.32
C ALA A 68 -9.06 -8.23 12.39
N PRO A 69 -8.69 -9.02 13.42
CA PRO A 69 -9.61 -9.49 14.46
C PRO A 69 -10.16 -8.37 15.34
N ARG A 70 -9.53 -7.19 15.29
CA ARG A 70 -9.97 -5.96 15.96
C ARG A 70 -9.60 -4.75 15.11
N PRO A 71 -10.27 -3.61 15.28
CA PRO A 71 -9.81 -2.34 14.71
C PRO A 71 -8.38 -2.03 15.16
N ILE A 72 -7.53 -1.60 14.23
CA ILE A 72 -6.16 -1.13 14.47
C ILE A 72 -6.12 0.34 14.09
N ARG A 73 -5.66 1.20 15.00
CA ARG A 73 -5.38 2.59 14.64
C ARG A 73 -4.09 2.66 13.84
N THR A 74 -4.15 3.40 12.74
CA THR A 74 -3.01 3.57 11.83
C THR A 74 -2.84 5.03 11.47
N TYR A 75 -1.58 5.42 11.30
CA TYR A 75 -1.19 6.72 10.74
C TYR A 75 -0.44 6.52 9.42
N THR A 76 -0.44 7.57 8.60
CA THR A 76 0.32 7.61 7.34
C THR A 76 1.50 8.56 7.46
N ILE A 77 2.67 8.16 6.95
CA ILE A 77 3.90 8.95 7.03
C ILE A 77 4.61 8.97 5.69
N GLY A 78 5.17 10.14 5.32
CA GLY A 78 5.95 10.32 4.09
C GLY A 78 7.33 9.70 4.21
N SER A 79 7.34 8.38 4.35
CA SER A 79 8.52 7.55 4.46
C SER A 79 8.70 6.79 3.16
N ILE A 80 9.94 6.64 2.72
CA ILE A 80 10.31 5.79 1.59
C ILE A 80 10.11 4.30 1.85
N HIS A 81 9.76 3.92 3.09
CA HIS A 81 9.79 2.54 3.56
C HIS A 81 8.39 2.01 3.96
N ASN A 82 7.67 2.73 4.81
CA ASN A 82 6.40 2.22 5.31
C ASN A 82 5.37 3.35 5.41
N PRO A 83 4.58 3.58 4.34
CA PRO A 83 3.70 4.74 4.27
C PRO A 83 2.47 4.63 5.17
N ILE A 84 2.19 3.45 5.75
CA ILE A 84 1.10 3.22 6.71
C ILE A 84 1.58 2.32 7.87
N ARG A 85 1.37 2.77 9.10
CA ARG A 85 1.87 2.10 10.31
C ARG A 85 0.80 2.07 11.39
N ALA A 86 0.85 1.09 12.27
CA ALA A 86 0.07 1.10 13.51
C ALA A 86 0.57 2.24 14.42
N GLU A 87 -0.34 2.83 15.20
CA GLU A 87 0.03 3.81 16.24
C GLU A 87 0.98 3.19 17.28
N ASP A 88 1.84 4.00 17.89
CA ASP A 88 2.89 3.52 18.81
C ASP A 88 2.34 2.83 20.08
N ASP A 89 1.08 3.06 20.42
CA ASP A 89 0.36 2.47 21.56
C ASP A 89 -0.49 1.24 21.17
N GLU A 90 -0.51 0.83 19.90
CA GLU A 90 -1.13 -0.40 19.45
C GLU A 90 -0.28 -1.63 19.81
N THR A 91 -0.94 -2.73 20.18
CA THR A 91 -0.26 -3.99 20.50
C THR A 91 -0.34 -4.96 19.32
N ASN A 92 0.79 -5.58 18.98
CA ASN A 92 0.82 -6.68 18.01
C ASN A 92 0.46 -8.01 18.70
N ASP A 93 -0.83 -8.25 18.90
CA ASP A 93 -1.39 -9.40 19.61
C ASP A 93 -2.05 -10.45 18.71
N PHE A 94 -1.94 -10.29 17.39
CA PHE A 94 -2.46 -11.24 16.41
C PHE A 94 -1.64 -11.22 15.12
N PHE A 95 -1.76 -12.30 14.36
CA PHE A 95 -1.16 -12.40 13.02
C PHE A 95 -2.26 -12.60 11.98
N VAL A 96 -2.22 -11.76 10.94
CA VAL A 96 -3.06 -11.85 9.75
C VAL A 96 -2.18 -11.65 8.53
N GLU A 97 -2.37 -12.49 7.52
CA GLU A 97 -1.77 -12.33 6.21
C GLU A 97 -2.85 -12.39 5.13
N VAL A 98 -2.77 -11.48 4.17
CA VAL A 98 -3.65 -11.41 3.03
C VAL A 98 -2.83 -11.53 1.76
N ARG A 99 -3.20 -12.52 0.94
CA ARG A 99 -2.71 -12.67 -0.43
C ARG A 99 -3.63 -11.90 -1.37
N LEU A 100 -3.06 -11.02 -2.17
CA LEU A 100 -3.73 -10.27 -3.22
C LEU A 100 -3.27 -10.78 -4.58
N THR A 101 -4.23 -11.09 -5.44
CA THR A 101 -3.94 -11.44 -6.83
C THR A 101 -3.57 -10.18 -7.62
N TYR A 102 -2.89 -10.37 -8.75
CA TYR A 102 -2.59 -9.30 -9.68
C TYR A 102 -3.82 -8.47 -10.05
N ASP A 103 -4.94 -9.12 -10.42
CA ASP A 103 -6.18 -8.45 -10.81
C ASP A 103 -6.78 -7.60 -9.68
N GLN A 104 -6.60 -8.00 -8.42
CA GLN A 104 -7.06 -7.21 -7.28
C GLN A 104 -6.22 -5.95 -7.09
N VAL A 105 -4.90 -6.07 -7.25
CA VAL A 105 -3.99 -4.91 -7.20
C VAL A 105 -4.29 -3.95 -8.36
N GLU A 106 -4.47 -4.50 -9.56
CA GLU A 106 -4.83 -3.76 -10.77
C GLU A 106 -6.13 -2.98 -10.61
N ALA A 107 -7.19 -3.64 -10.12
CA ALA A 107 -8.48 -3.00 -9.91
C ALA A 107 -8.37 -1.80 -8.97
N GLU A 108 -7.59 -1.91 -7.88
CA GLU A 108 -7.38 -0.78 -6.98
C GLU A 108 -6.50 0.32 -7.58
N ALA A 109 -5.50 -0.04 -8.38
CA ALA A 109 -4.66 0.92 -9.08
C ALA A 109 -5.46 1.76 -10.08
N VAL A 110 -6.32 1.12 -10.88
CA VAL A 110 -7.23 1.81 -11.83
C VAL A 110 -8.19 2.73 -11.09
N LEU A 111 -8.78 2.28 -9.98
CA LEU A 111 -9.67 3.10 -9.17
C LEU A 111 -8.93 4.31 -8.56
N LEU A 112 -7.71 4.10 -8.08
CA LEU A 112 -6.87 5.18 -7.54
C LEU A 112 -6.54 6.21 -8.62
N ALA A 113 -6.11 5.78 -9.79
CA ALA A 113 -5.81 6.67 -10.91
C ALA A 113 -7.05 7.48 -11.37
N ALA A 114 -8.24 6.85 -11.39
CA ALA A 114 -9.49 7.52 -11.77
C ALA A 114 -9.95 8.58 -10.75
N GLN A 115 -9.62 8.41 -9.45
CA GLN A 115 -9.97 9.37 -8.39
C GLN A 115 -9.16 10.66 -8.47
N GLU A 116 -7.96 10.61 -9.04
CA GLU A 116 -7.04 11.75 -9.19
C GLU A 116 -7.27 12.57 -10.48
N MET A 117 -8.17 12.12 -11.36
CA MET A 117 -8.54 12.81 -12.61
C MET A 117 -9.75 13.75 -12.48
N VAL A 118 -10.27 13.97 -11.26
CA VAL A 118 -11.45 14.80 -10.96
C VAL A 118 -11.06 16.10 -10.27
#